data_AF-A0A661ZGX5-F1
#
_entry.id   AF-A0A661ZGX5-F1
#
_cell.length_a   1.000
_cell.length_b   1.000
_cell.length_c   1.000
_cell.angle_alpha   90.00
_cell.angle_beta   90.00
_cell.angle_gamma   90.00
#
_symmetry.space_group_name_H-M   'P 1'
#
loop_
_entity.id
_entity.type
_entity.pdbx_description
1 polymer ?
#
loop_
_entity_poly.entity_id
_entity_poly.type
_entity_poly.pdbx_seq_one_letter_code
_entity_poly.pdbx_strand_id
1 'polypeptide(L)'
;NLLSIIEKQLQGTVILKMKVFNLMVEILQNIVNHADLYTYNNITGKHAIFYIKETKKNLIFTSGNYIENYKIKEFKNKLESVNNLSEDELSEAYNETLLNFNNKNDENPGLGLLDIKMKAKNRFIYDFYKIDEKFSFFTLKIQINKMKDGLEKYIIQKEDDTPEIFLDPEKGTLRFKGKSIPENAVSFYKPIIDWLHAYKEKPADHTQVSLKFDYYNTATDRQLVKILLILEEISKNNSVDLDWYYNTGDISMLNDGKKFKELIDLNIEIIEIIDEDADDDDF
;
A
#
# COMPACT_ATOMS: atom_id res chain seq x y z
N ASN A 1 20.25 -7.51 0.19
CA ASN A 1 19.02 -6.89 -0.35
C ASN A 1 18.82 -5.55 0.33
N LEU A 2 18.46 -4.48 -0.38
CA LEU A 2 18.22 -3.14 0.21
C LEU A 2 17.13 -3.19 1.29
N LEU A 3 16.11 -4.03 1.10
CA LEU A 3 15.05 -4.30 2.08
C LEU A 3 15.63 -4.80 3.42
N SER A 4 16.54 -5.77 3.39
CA SER A 4 17.15 -6.31 4.62
C SER A 4 18.00 -5.29 5.39
N ILE A 5 18.48 -4.24 4.71
CA ILE A 5 19.22 -3.15 5.36
C ILE A 5 18.25 -2.22 6.08
N ILE A 6 17.15 -1.85 5.41
CA ILE A 6 16.07 -1.05 5.99
C ILE A 6 15.45 -1.79 7.18
N GLU A 7 15.14 -3.08 7.03
CA GLU A 7 14.54 -3.88 8.10
C GLU A 7 15.37 -3.92 9.38
N LYS A 8 16.71 -3.95 9.24
CA LYS A 8 17.67 -4.00 10.35
C LYS A 8 17.98 -2.63 10.94
N GLN A 9 18.01 -1.58 10.13
CA GLN A 9 18.44 -0.24 10.57
C GLN A 9 17.28 0.67 10.97
N LEU A 10 16.10 0.47 10.38
CA LEU A 10 14.92 1.29 10.64
C LEU A 10 14.13 0.75 11.84
N GLN A 11 13.98 1.56 12.88
CA GLN A 11 13.03 1.29 13.95
C GLN A 11 11.64 1.80 13.55
N GLY A 12 10.63 0.94 13.63
CA GLY A 12 9.26 1.27 13.23
C GLY A 12 8.43 0.04 12.92
N THR A 13 7.14 0.26 12.66
CA THR A 13 6.18 -0.79 12.30
C THR A 13 6.57 -1.46 10.98
N VAL A 14 6.11 -2.69 10.76
CA VAL A 14 6.32 -3.41 9.49
C VAL A 14 5.79 -2.59 8.31
N ILE A 15 4.68 -1.89 8.50
CA ILE A 15 4.10 -1.00 7.49
C ILE A 15 4.97 0.19 7.19
N LEU A 16 5.54 0.86 8.20
CA LEU A 16 6.48 1.94 7.94
C LEU A 16 7.67 1.41 7.14
N LYS A 17 8.17 0.21 7.45
CA LYS A 17 9.27 -0.42 6.69
C LYS A 17 8.90 -0.72 5.24
N MET A 18 7.70 -1.25 4.99
CA MET A 18 7.20 -1.50 3.64
C MET A 18 6.98 -0.21 2.86
N LYS A 19 6.37 0.81 3.48
CA LYS A 19 6.15 2.14 2.90
C LYS A 19 7.49 2.79 2.52
N VAL A 20 8.47 2.73 3.42
CA VAL A 20 9.85 3.19 3.18
C VAL A 20 10.48 2.42 2.02
N PHE A 21 10.39 1.10 2.01
CA PHE A 21 10.97 0.28 0.95
C PHE A 21 10.35 0.59 -0.43
N ASN A 22 9.02 0.63 -0.52
CA ASN A 22 8.32 0.92 -1.77
C ASN A 22 8.69 2.31 -2.29
N LEU A 23 8.70 3.33 -1.42
CA LEU A 23 9.13 4.68 -1.80
C LEU A 23 10.58 4.72 -2.27
N MET A 24 11.47 3.94 -1.65
CA MET A 24 12.86 3.85 -2.11
C MET A 24 12.96 3.23 -3.49
N VAL A 25 12.23 2.14 -3.75
CA VAL A 25 12.21 1.48 -5.06
C VAL A 25 11.75 2.46 -6.13
N GLU A 26 10.66 3.19 -5.91
CA GLU A 26 10.14 4.18 -6.85
C GLU A 26 11.14 5.33 -7.11
N ILE A 27 11.76 5.88 -6.07
CA ILE A 27 12.78 6.94 -6.22
C ILE A 27 13.99 6.43 -7.02
N LEU A 28 14.44 5.21 -6.75
CA LEU A 28 15.58 4.62 -7.44
C LEU A 28 15.25 4.26 -8.89
N GLN A 29 14.06 3.72 -9.17
CA GLN A 29 13.58 3.48 -10.52
C GLN A 29 13.48 4.79 -11.31
N ASN A 30 12.98 5.86 -10.68
CA ASN A 30 12.97 7.19 -11.30
C ASN A 30 14.37 7.66 -11.71
N ILE A 31 15.38 7.48 -10.84
CA ILE A 31 16.78 7.79 -11.19
C ILE A 31 17.24 6.90 -12.35
N VAL A 32 17.06 5.57 -12.24
CA VAL A 32 17.57 4.61 -13.23
C VAL A 32 16.94 4.83 -14.60
N ASN A 33 15.66 5.15 -14.66
CA ASN A 33 14.93 5.30 -15.92
C ASN A 33 15.10 6.71 -16.49
N HIS A 34 15.03 7.75 -15.66
CA HIS A 34 14.92 9.14 -16.15
C HIS A 34 16.17 10.01 -15.97
N ALA A 35 17.17 9.60 -15.18
CA ALA A 35 18.39 10.41 -15.06
C ALA A 35 19.16 10.47 -16.39
N ASP A 36 19.67 11.65 -16.71
CA ASP A 36 20.46 11.89 -17.91
C ASP A 36 21.92 11.44 -17.71
N LEU A 37 22.54 11.00 -18.80
CA LEU A 37 23.96 10.65 -18.81
C LEU A 37 24.80 11.90 -18.67
N TYR A 38 25.63 11.94 -17.63
CA TYR A 38 26.57 13.01 -17.38
C TYR A 38 28.00 12.46 -17.38
N THR A 39 28.94 13.21 -17.95
CA THR A 39 30.35 12.81 -18.00
C THR A 39 31.14 13.68 -17.03
N TYR A 40 31.72 13.05 -16.02
CA TYR A 40 32.60 13.70 -15.04
C TYR A 40 33.90 12.89 -14.93
N ASN A 41 35.05 13.56 -15.02
CA ASN A 41 36.37 12.91 -14.98
C ASN A 41 36.50 11.68 -15.91
N ASN A 42 36.02 11.79 -17.15
CA ASN A 42 35.98 10.71 -18.16
C ASN A 42 35.10 9.50 -17.82
N ILE A 43 34.24 9.60 -16.81
CA ILE A 43 33.26 8.58 -16.45
C ILE A 43 31.87 9.07 -16.85
N THR A 44 31.32 8.46 -17.90
CA THR A 44 29.95 8.72 -18.36
C THR A 44 28.99 7.76 -17.66
N GLY A 45 27.95 8.30 -17.04
CA GLY A 45 26.92 7.48 -16.41
C GLY A 45 25.76 8.30 -15.86
N LYS A 46 24.75 7.58 -15.33
CA LYS A 46 23.65 8.17 -14.56
C LYS A 46 24.14 8.43 -13.14
N HIS A 47 24.91 9.49 -12.97
CA HIS A 47 25.43 9.89 -11.66
C HIS A 47 24.27 10.38 -10.77
N ALA A 48 24.15 9.80 -9.58
CA ALA A 48 23.08 10.11 -8.66
C ALA A 48 23.54 10.04 -7.20
N ILE A 49 22.84 10.79 -6.35
CA ILE A 49 22.93 10.68 -4.90
C ILE A 49 21.59 10.22 -4.36
N PHE A 50 21.60 9.37 -3.35
CA PHE A 50 20.42 8.99 -2.60
C PHE A 50 20.82 8.76 -1.15
N TYR A 51 20.10 9.39 -0.23
CA TYR A 51 20.30 9.19 1.20
C TYR A 51 18.99 9.37 1.96
N ILE A 52 18.95 8.75 3.13
CA ILE A 52 17.81 8.79 4.05
C ILE A 52 18.28 9.44 5.33
N LYS A 53 17.56 10.46 5.78
CA LYS A 53 17.74 11.09 7.07
C LYS A 53 16.60 10.71 7.98
N GLU A 54 16.92 10.07 9.08
CA GLU A 54 15.97 9.81 10.16
C GLU A 54 16.04 10.91 11.23
N THR A 55 14.87 11.36 11.67
CA THR A 55 14.70 12.26 12.82
C THR A 55 13.73 11.62 13.81
N LYS A 56 13.51 12.21 14.99
CA LYS A 56 12.51 11.66 15.94
C LYS A 56 11.11 11.53 15.34
N LYS A 57 10.69 12.49 14.50
CA LYS A 57 9.32 12.57 13.97
C LYS A 57 9.20 12.16 12.50
N ASN A 58 10.28 12.21 11.73
CA ASN A 58 10.19 12.06 10.27
C ASN A 58 11.32 11.19 9.71
N LEU A 59 11.01 10.53 8.60
CA LEU A 59 11.99 9.99 7.64
C LEU A 59 12.01 10.90 6.42
N ILE A 60 13.20 11.28 5.99
CA ILE A 60 13.40 12.20 4.88
C ILE A 60 14.26 11.50 3.84
N PHE A 61 13.70 11.30 2.66
CA PHE A 61 14.39 10.78 1.49
C PHE A 61 14.91 11.96 0.70
N THR A 62 16.16 11.89 0.27
CA THR A 62 16.71 12.87 -0.66
C THR A 62 17.43 12.17 -1.77
N SER A 63 16.97 12.40 -2.99
CA SER A 63 17.64 12.00 -4.21
C SER A 63 18.13 13.21 -4.97
N GLY A 64 19.15 13.00 -5.79
CA GLY A 64 19.51 13.95 -6.83
C GLY A 64 20.21 13.28 -7.99
N ASN A 65 19.98 13.81 -9.18
CA ASN A 65 20.55 13.31 -10.42
C ASN A 65 20.68 14.45 -11.43
N TYR A 66 21.51 14.25 -12.45
CA TYR A 66 21.64 15.20 -13.54
C TYR A 66 20.40 15.16 -14.44
N ILE A 67 20.03 16.34 -14.96
CA ILE A 67 18.97 16.55 -15.93
C ILE A 67 19.44 17.57 -16.97
N GLU A 68 19.11 17.33 -18.24
CA GLU A 68 19.37 18.30 -19.30
C GLU A 68 18.45 19.52 -19.16
N ASN A 69 19.02 20.72 -19.34
CA ASN A 69 18.35 22.00 -19.08
C ASN A 69 17.04 22.17 -19.87
N TYR A 70 16.96 21.59 -21.07
CA TYR A 70 15.77 21.69 -21.92
C TYR A 70 14.56 20.92 -21.35
N LYS A 71 14.78 19.87 -20.54
CA LYS A 71 13.72 19.04 -19.92
C LYS A 71 13.10 19.68 -18.68
N ILE A 72 13.80 20.65 -18.07
CA ILE A 72 13.42 21.22 -16.77
C ILE A 72 12.02 21.82 -16.80
N LYS A 73 11.64 22.55 -17.87
CA LYS A 73 10.34 23.23 -17.94
C LYS A 73 9.18 22.23 -17.90
N GLU A 74 9.26 21.18 -18.73
CA GLU A 74 8.23 20.14 -18.80
C GLU A 74 8.16 19.35 -17.49
N PHE A 75 9.32 18.92 -16.97
CA PHE A 75 9.36 18.13 -15.75
C PHE A 75 8.89 18.91 -14.52
N LYS A 76 9.23 20.21 -14.44
CA LYS A 76 8.74 21.11 -13.39
C LYS A 76 7.22 21.24 -13.43
N ASN A 77 6.62 21.42 -14.61
CA ASN A 77 5.16 21.50 -14.75
C ASN A 77 4.49 20.22 -14.24
N LYS A 78 5.09 19.06 -14.49
CA LYS A 78 4.60 17.76 -14.01
C LYS A 78 4.70 17.59 -12.49
N LEU A 79 5.81 18.05 -11.89
CA LEU A 79 5.94 18.05 -10.43
C LEU A 79 4.90 18.97 -9.77
N GLU A 80 4.66 20.14 -10.36
CA GLU A 80 3.66 21.09 -9.87
C GLU A 80 2.22 20.58 -10.02
N SER A 81 1.89 19.90 -11.14
CA SER A 81 0.54 19.35 -11.32
C SER A 81 0.23 18.33 -10.22
N VAL A 82 1.15 17.41 -9.93
CA VAL A 82 0.97 16.41 -8.87
C VAL A 82 0.99 17.05 -7.47
N ASN A 83 1.80 18.10 -7.27
CA ASN A 83 1.88 18.77 -5.98
C ASN A 83 0.60 19.50 -5.56
N ASN A 84 -0.20 19.91 -6.53
CA ASN A 84 -1.42 20.69 -6.33
C ASN A 84 -2.70 19.86 -6.24
N LEU A 85 -2.64 18.55 -6.50
CA LEU A 85 -3.79 17.66 -6.30
C LEU A 85 -4.15 17.57 -4.81
N SER A 86 -5.45 17.63 -4.53
CA SER A 86 -6.05 17.20 -3.27
C SER A 86 -5.96 15.68 -3.10
N GLU A 87 -6.33 15.15 -1.93
CA GLU A 87 -6.31 13.69 -1.71
C GLU A 87 -7.28 12.97 -2.64
N ASP A 88 -8.49 13.50 -2.84
CA ASP A 88 -9.50 12.89 -3.70
C ASP A 88 -9.06 12.91 -5.18
N GLU A 89 -8.58 14.07 -5.67
CA GLU A 89 -8.08 14.21 -7.04
C GLU A 89 -6.83 13.33 -7.30
N LEU A 90 -6.01 13.11 -6.27
CA LEU A 90 -4.84 12.25 -6.38
C LEU A 90 -5.23 10.78 -6.53
N SER A 91 -6.23 10.32 -5.77
CA SER A 91 -6.78 8.97 -5.91
C SER A 91 -7.45 8.76 -7.27
N GLU A 92 -8.22 9.73 -7.74
CA GLU A 92 -8.85 9.68 -9.07
C GLU A 92 -7.79 9.62 -10.18
N ALA A 93 -6.81 10.53 -10.17
CA ALA A 93 -5.73 10.56 -11.15
C ALA A 93 -4.89 9.27 -11.14
N TYR A 94 -4.67 8.67 -9.97
CA TYR A 94 -3.99 7.38 -9.85
C TYR A 94 -4.78 6.26 -10.52
N ASN A 95 -6.08 6.14 -10.20
CA ASN A 95 -6.96 5.13 -10.77
C ASN A 95 -7.12 5.27 -12.28
N GLU A 96 -7.29 6.49 -12.78
CA GLU A 96 -7.34 6.76 -14.23
C GLU A 96 -6.04 6.35 -14.92
N THR A 97 -4.89 6.67 -14.32
CA THR A 97 -3.57 6.31 -14.87
C THR A 97 -3.38 4.79 -14.91
N LEU A 98 -3.89 4.08 -13.91
CA LEU A 98 -3.85 2.61 -13.83
C LEU A 98 -4.77 1.95 -14.86
N LEU A 99 -6.01 2.45 -15.00
CA LEU A 99 -6.98 1.94 -15.98
C LEU A 99 -6.49 2.13 -17.42
N ASN A 100 -5.85 3.26 -17.70
CA ASN A 100 -5.29 3.56 -19.01
C ASN A 100 -4.01 2.74 -19.34
N PHE A 101 -3.39 2.09 -18.35
CA PHE A 101 -2.21 1.26 -18.52
C PHE A 101 -2.49 0.01 -19.37
N ASN A 102 -3.73 -0.49 -19.35
CA ASN A 102 -4.15 -1.66 -20.12
C ASN A 102 -4.22 -1.42 -21.64
N ASN A 103 -3.94 -0.19 -22.13
CA ASN A 103 -4.16 0.18 -23.51
C ASN A 103 -2.93 0.63 -24.33
N LYS A 104 -1.69 0.62 -23.83
CA LYS A 104 -0.49 0.89 -24.67
C LYS A 104 0.87 0.55 -24.02
N ASN A 105 1.81 0.10 -24.86
CA ASN A 105 3.23 -0.21 -24.58
C ASN A 105 4.11 1.04 -24.31
N ASP A 106 3.66 2.00 -23.50
CA ASP A 106 4.49 3.16 -23.13
C ASP A 106 4.69 3.24 -21.62
N GLU A 107 5.95 3.44 -21.21
CA GLU A 107 6.35 3.78 -19.85
C GLU A 107 5.63 5.05 -19.42
N ASN A 108 4.48 4.93 -18.74
CA ASN A 108 3.71 6.10 -18.36
C ASN A 108 4.45 6.88 -17.25
N PRO A 109 5.13 8.01 -17.53
CA PRO A 109 6.16 8.56 -16.65
C PRO A 109 5.58 9.33 -15.45
N GLY A 110 4.28 9.17 -15.18
CA GLY A 110 3.52 9.89 -14.15
C GLY A 110 3.10 9.04 -12.95
N LEU A 111 2.98 7.72 -13.13
CA LEU A 111 2.47 6.83 -12.08
C LEU A 111 3.39 6.82 -10.85
N GLY A 112 4.71 6.79 -11.05
CA GLY A 112 5.67 6.84 -9.94
C GLY A 112 5.60 8.14 -9.13
N LEU A 113 5.33 9.29 -9.78
CA LEU A 113 5.13 10.54 -9.05
C LEU A 113 3.80 10.54 -8.27
N LEU A 114 2.72 10.04 -8.86
CA LEU A 114 1.43 9.91 -8.15
C LEU A 114 1.56 8.95 -6.96
N ASP A 115 2.22 7.81 -7.14
CA ASP A 115 2.43 6.81 -6.10
C ASP A 115 3.30 7.35 -4.94
N ILE A 116 4.39 8.05 -5.26
CA ILE A 116 5.21 8.73 -4.25
C ILE A 116 4.37 9.79 -3.51
N LYS A 117 3.54 10.57 -4.22
CA LYS A 117 2.69 11.59 -3.61
C LYS A 117 1.65 10.97 -2.67
N MET A 118 0.99 9.89 -3.09
CA MET A 118 0.00 9.16 -2.29
C MET A 118 0.63 8.61 -1.01
N LYS A 119 1.81 8.00 -1.12
CA LYS A 119 2.52 7.41 0.01
C LYS A 119 3.12 8.48 0.93
N ALA A 120 3.60 9.60 0.40
CA ALA A 120 4.23 10.63 1.21
C ALA A 120 3.24 11.57 1.92
N LYS A 121 2.03 11.76 1.34
CA LYS A 121 1.00 12.73 1.79
C LYS A 121 1.53 14.15 2.06
N ASN A 122 2.63 14.50 1.39
CA ASN A 122 3.33 15.77 1.54
C ASN A 122 3.64 16.34 0.17
N ARG A 123 3.93 17.65 0.12
CA ARG A 123 4.41 18.28 -1.12
C ARG A 123 5.85 17.83 -1.40
N PHE A 124 6.14 17.53 -2.66
CA PHE A 124 7.51 17.38 -3.13
C PHE A 124 8.26 18.68 -2.90
N ILE A 125 9.36 18.58 -2.17
CA ILE A 125 10.33 19.65 -2.04
C ILE A 125 11.40 19.36 -3.08
N TYR A 126 11.58 20.23 -4.06
CA TYR A 126 12.53 20.00 -5.14
C TYR A 126 13.25 21.28 -5.54
N ASP A 127 14.42 21.13 -6.16
CA ASP A 127 15.21 22.24 -6.68
C ASP A 127 16.05 21.82 -7.89
N PHE A 128 16.45 22.78 -8.72
CA PHE A 128 17.30 22.58 -9.89
C PHE A 128 18.51 23.51 -9.81
N TYR A 129 19.69 22.93 -9.55
CA TYR A 129 20.93 23.69 -9.48
C TYR A 129 21.64 23.66 -10.84
N LYS A 130 21.74 24.80 -11.53
CA LYS A 130 22.44 24.88 -12.81
C LYS A 130 23.92 24.52 -12.65
N ILE A 131 24.40 23.57 -13.45
CA ILE A 131 25.80 23.13 -13.45
C ILE A 131 26.55 23.79 -14.61
N ASP A 132 25.99 23.71 -15.82
CA ASP A 132 26.57 24.29 -17.03
C ASP A 132 25.47 24.67 -18.04
N GLU A 133 25.84 24.92 -19.30
CA GLU A 133 24.90 25.27 -20.38
C GLU A 133 23.95 24.14 -20.75
N LYS A 134 24.37 22.88 -20.57
CA LYS A 134 23.60 21.70 -20.94
C LYS A 134 22.88 21.06 -19.75
N PHE A 135 23.47 21.07 -18.56
CA PHE A 135 22.98 20.30 -17.42
C PHE A 135 22.67 21.14 -16.17
N SER A 136 21.69 20.65 -15.42
CA SER A 136 21.41 21.01 -14.04
C SER A 136 21.40 19.77 -13.16
N PHE A 137 21.59 19.95 -11.86
CA PHE A 137 21.42 18.93 -10.85
C PHE A 137 20.05 19.06 -10.20
N PHE A 138 19.18 18.09 -10.46
CA PHE A 138 17.86 18.01 -9.86
C PHE A 138 17.98 17.39 -8.47
N THR A 139 17.25 17.96 -7.51
CA THR A 139 17.10 17.38 -6.17
C THR A 139 15.64 17.20 -5.84
N LEU A 140 15.30 16.04 -5.27
CA LEU A 140 13.96 15.73 -4.78
C LEU A 140 14.08 15.31 -3.32
N LYS A 141 13.28 15.96 -2.47
CA LYS A 141 13.13 15.63 -1.06
C LYS A 141 11.67 15.25 -0.79
N ILE A 142 11.52 14.07 -0.18
CA ILE A 142 10.25 13.51 0.25
C ILE A 142 10.32 13.27 1.75
N GLN A 143 9.28 13.64 2.47
CA GLN A 143 9.20 13.49 3.91
C GLN A 143 8.00 12.61 4.30
N ILE A 144 8.24 11.65 5.19
CA ILE A 144 7.23 10.82 5.83
C ILE A 144 7.25 11.12 7.31
N ASN A 145 6.08 11.29 7.92
CA ASN A 145 5.96 11.52 9.35
C ASN A 145 5.73 10.20 10.09
N LYS A 146 6.69 9.81 10.94
CA LYS A 146 6.64 8.60 11.76
C LYS A 146 5.55 8.62 12.83
N MET A 147 5.04 9.80 13.20
CA MET A 147 4.09 10.02 14.29
C MET A 147 2.67 10.34 13.80
N LYS A 148 2.50 10.76 12.54
CA LYS A 148 1.17 10.94 11.91
C LYS A 148 0.63 9.64 11.32
N ASP A 149 1.50 8.64 11.17
CA ASP A 149 1.09 7.32 10.71
C ASP A 149 0.57 6.54 11.92
N GLY A 150 -0.66 6.87 12.33
CA GLY A 150 -1.55 5.78 12.71
C GLY A 150 -1.56 4.74 11.58
N LEU A 151 -1.93 3.51 11.90
CA LEU A 151 -2.08 2.52 10.85
C LEU A 151 -2.94 3.13 9.72
N GLU A 152 -2.51 3.05 8.47
CA GLU A 152 -3.26 3.64 7.35
C GLU A 152 -4.28 2.63 6.84
N LYS A 153 -5.35 3.12 6.20
CA LYS A 153 -6.30 2.24 5.53
C LYS A 153 -5.57 1.44 4.46
N TYR A 154 -5.89 0.15 4.37
CA TYR A 154 -5.33 -0.75 3.36
C TYR A 154 -6.46 -1.28 2.50
N ILE A 155 -6.38 -1.02 1.20
CA ILE A 155 -7.45 -1.32 0.24
C ILE A 155 -6.88 -2.13 -0.93
N ILE A 156 -7.50 -3.26 -1.24
CA ILE A 156 -7.30 -4.03 -2.47
C ILE A 156 -8.66 -4.10 -3.16
N GLN A 157 -8.71 -3.73 -4.43
CA GLN A 157 -9.92 -3.86 -5.24
C GLN A 157 -10.14 -5.32 -5.64
N LYS A 158 -11.41 -5.74 -5.79
CA LYS A 158 -11.76 -7.07 -6.26
C LYS A 158 -11.20 -7.33 -7.67
N GLU A 159 -10.65 -8.52 -7.90
CA GLU A 159 -10.34 -9.06 -9.23
C GLU A 159 -11.01 -10.43 -9.43
N ASP A 160 -10.80 -11.08 -10.58
CA ASP A 160 -11.43 -12.36 -10.94
C ASP A 160 -11.14 -13.50 -9.94
N ASP A 161 -9.94 -13.52 -9.37
CA ASP A 161 -9.46 -14.58 -8.47
C ASP A 161 -8.97 -14.05 -7.11
N THR A 162 -9.07 -12.74 -6.85
CA THR A 162 -8.65 -12.13 -5.59
C THR A 162 -9.78 -11.30 -4.96
N PRO A 163 -9.92 -11.36 -3.62
CA PRO A 163 -11.01 -10.68 -2.93
C PRO A 163 -10.72 -9.18 -2.82
N GLU A 164 -11.78 -8.39 -2.67
CA GLU A 164 -11.68 -7.05 -2.11
C GLU A 164 -11.23 -7.14 -0.66
N ILE A 165 -10.29 -6.28 -0.28
CA ILE A 165 -9.81 -6.13 1.09
C ILE A 165 -9.97 -4.66 1.47
N PHE A 166 -10.62 -4.39 2.59
CA PHE A 166 -10.75 -3.05 3.14
C PHE A 166 -10.44 -3.08 4.64
N LEU A 167 -9.33 -2.47 5.05
CA LEU A 167 -8.90 -2.42 6.45
C LEU A 167 -8.82 -0.97 6.90
N ASP A 168 -9.72 -0.54 7.79
CA ASP A 168 -9.77 0.81 8.36
C ASP A 168 -9.47 0.76 9.86
N PRO A 169 -8.28 1.20 10.29
CA PRO A 169 -7.85 1.10 11.68
C PRO A 169 -8.38 2.23 12.56
N GLU A 170 -8.87 3.33 11.97
CA GLU A 170 -9.48 4.41 12.73
C GLU A 170 -10.91 4.04 13.13
N LYS A 171 -11.65 3.42 12.20
CA LYS A 171 -13.02 2.92 12.45
C LYS A 171 -13.05 1.52 13.07
N GLY A 172 -11.95 0.78 13.02
CA GLY A 172 -11.91 -0.63 13.41
C GLY A 172 -12.66 -1.54 12.44
N THR A 173 -12.80 -1.16 11.16
CA THR A 173 -13.59 -1.92 10.17
C THR A 173 -12.67 -2.74 9.27
N LEU A 174 -12.79 -4.07 9.30
CA LEU A 174 -11.98 -4.99 8.49
C LEU A 174 -12.90 -5.85 7.62
N ARG A 175 -12.84 -5.72 6.30
CA ARG A 175 -13.72 -6.43 5.36
C ARG A 175 -12.95 -7.21 4.32
N PHE A 176 -13.45 -8.41 4.04
CA PHE A 176 -12.94 -9.34 3.05
C PHE A 176 -14.12 -9.83 2.23
N LYS A 177 -14.17 -9.49 0.93
CA LYS A 177 -15.34 -9.77 0.08
C LYS A 177 -14.93 -10.39 -1.26
N GLY A 178 -15.65 -11.43 -1.69
CA GLY A 178 -15.54 -12.01 -3.03
C GLY A 178 -14.81 -13.34 -3.09
N LYS A 179 -14.26 -13.69 -4.26
CA LYS A 179 -13.55 -14.96 -4.49
C LYS A 179 -12.08 -14.85 -4.10
N SER A 180 -11.52 -15.89 -3.48
CA SER A 180 -10.10 -15.92 -3.08
C SER A 180 -9.40 -17.21 -3.52
N ILE A 181 -8.93 -17.20 -4.76
CA ILE A 181 -8.08 -18.25 -5.37
C ILE A 181 -6.81 -17.61 -5.97
N PRO A 182 -6.03 -16.81 -5.21
CA PRO A 182 -4.79 -16.26 -5.73
C PRO A 182 -3.81 -17.38 -6.12
N GLU A 183 -3.06 -17.19 -7.21
CA GLU A 183 -2.00 -18.10 -7.66
C GLU A 183 -1.01 -18.41 -6.52
N ASN A 184 -0.67 -17.38 -5.73
CA ASN A 184 0.14 -17.50 -4.53
C ASN A 184 -0.53 -16.81 -3.33
N ALA A 185 -1.35 -17.56 -2.60
CA ALA A 185 -2.02 -17.07 -1.40
C ALA A 185 -1.06 -16.55 -0.31
N VAL A 186 0.14 -17.13 -0.17
CA VAL A 186 1.11 -16.68 0.84
C VAL A 186 1.57 -15.25 0.52
N SER A 187 1.94 -14.99 -0.73
CA SER A 187 2.37 -13.66 -1.16
C SER A 187 1.23 -12.64 -1.10
N PHE A 188 0.01 -13.03 -1.47
CA PHE A 188 -1.16 -12.15 -1.45
C PHE A 188 -1.55 -11.72 -0.02
N TYR A 189 -1.62 -12.66 0.92
CA TYR A 189 -2.05 -12.37 2.30
C TYR A 189 -0.93 -11.87 3.21
N LYS A 190 0.35 -11.99 2.80
CA LYS A 190 1.47 -11.46 3.58
C LYS A 190 1.30 -9.98 3.98
N PRO A 191 1.05 -9.04 3.05
CA PRO A 191 0.85 -7.63 3.42
C PRO A 191 -0.33 -7.41 4.37
N ILE A 192 -1.40 -8.22 4.26
CA ILE A 192 -2.58 -8.15 5.13
C ILE A 192 -2.25 -8.62 6.56
N ILE A 193 -1.52 -9.73 6.67
CA ILE A 193 -1.04 -10.27 7.95
C ILE A 193 -0.08 -9.28 8.63
N ASP A 194 0.86 -8.71 7.86
CA ASP A 194 1.78 -7.70 8.34
C ASP A 194 1.02 -6.44 8.82
N TRP A 195 -0.10 -6.10 8.18
CA TRP A 195 -0.99 -5.01 8.59
C TRP A 195 -1.71 -5.31 9.91
N LEU A 196 -2.28 -6.50 10.06
CA LEU A 196 -2.95 -6.91 11.30
C LEU A 196 -1.98 -6.96 12.50
N HIS A 197 -0.75 -7.39 12.28
CA HIS A 197 0.29 -7.33 13.31
C HIS A 197 0.59 -5.88 13.74
N ALA A 198 0.56 -4.92 12.82
CA ALA A 198 0.70 -3.51 13.18
C ALA A 198 -0.56 -2.97 13.88
N TYR A 199 -1.76 -3.39 13.45
CA TYR A 199 -3.03 -3.00 14.06
C TYR A 199 -3.12 -3.41 15.53
N LYS A 200 -2.68 -4.64 15.82
CA LYS A 200 -2.66 -5.21 17.16
C LYS A 200 -1.91 -4.38 18.20
N GLU A 201 -0.92 -3.58 17.81
CA GLU A 201 -0.17 -2.73 18.76
C GLU A 201 -1.02 -1.59 19.32
N LYS A 202 -2.00 -1.11 18.55
CA LYS A 202 -2.93 -0.06 18.95
C LYS A 202 -4.25 -0.18 18.14
N PRO A 203 -5.07 -1.19 18.44
CA PRO A 203 -6.34 -1.40 17.74
C PRO A 203 -7.35 -0.30 18.12
N ALA A 204 -8.43 -0.19 17.34
CA ALA A 204 -9.58 0.60 17.73
C ALA A 204 -10.24 0.03 19.00
N ASP A 205 -11.07 0.83 19.67
CA ASP A 205 -11.78 0.41 20.88
C ASP A 205 -12.68 -0.80 20.62
N HIS A 206 -13.31 -0.84 19.44
CA HIS A 206 -14.08 -1.94 18.91
C HIS A 206 -13.66 -2.21 17.46
N THR A 207 -13.45 -3.48 17.13
CA THR A 207 -13.10 -3.94 15.78
C THR A 207 -14.23 -4.81 15.24
N GLN A 208 -14.84 -4.37 14.14
CA GLN A 208 -15.80 -5.15 13.37
C GLN A 208 -15.11 -5.82 12.18
N VAL A 209 -15.21 -7.14 12.09
CA VAL A 209 -14.65 -7.94 11.01
C VAL A 209 -15.77 -8.57 10.19
N SER A 210 -15.75 -8.41 8.88
CA SER A 210 -16.74 -8.99 7.97
C SER A 210 -16.05 -9.88 6.93
N LEU A 211 -16.36 -11.18 6.95
CA LEU A 211 -15.87 -12.17 6.00
C LEU A 211 -17.03 -12.64 5.11
N LYS A 212 -17.05 -12.20 3.85
CA LYS A 212 -18.06 -12.57 2.83
C LYS A 212 -17.35 -13.14 1.60
N PHE A 213 -16.97 -14.42 1.67
CA PHE A 213 -16.34 -15.09 0.54
C PHE A 213 -17.37 -15.80 -0.33
N ASP A 214 -17.24 -15.66 -1.65
CA ASP A 214 -18.05 -16.43 -2.61
C ASP A 214 -17.50 -17.86 -2.72
N TYR A 215 -16.18 -17.97 -2.69
CA TYR A 215 -15.43 -19.22 -2.73
C TYR A 215 -13.96 -18.94 -2.39
N TYR A 216 -13.31 -19.84 -1.66
CA TYR A 216 -11.86 -19.79 -1.48
C TYR A 216 -11.23 -21.19 -1.51
N ASN A 217 -9.96 -21.26 -1.89
CA ASN A 217 -9.22 -22.52 -1.95
C ASN A 217 -8.51 -22.87 -0.62
N THR A 218 -7.95 -24.08 -0.53
CA THR A 218 -7.20 -24.55 0.65
C THR A 218 -5.96 -23.70 0.97
N ALA A 219 -5.38 -22.99 -0.02
CA ALA A 219 -4.25 -22.11 0.22
C ALA A 219 -4.67 -20.83 0.96
N THR A 220 -5.83 -20.28 0.62
CA THR A 220 -6.50 -19.17 1.33
C THR A 220 -6.95 -19.60 2.73
N ASP A 221 -7.57 -20.78 2.90
CA ASP A 221 -7.98 -21.30 4.24
C ASP A 221 -6.83 -21.24 5.25
N ARG A 222 -5.62 -21.65 4.83
CA ARG A 222 -4.41 -21.57 5.67
C ARG A 222 -3.98 -20.14 6.03
N GLN A 223 -4.31 -19.14 5.21
CA GLN A 223 -4.01 -17.74 5.54
C GLN A 223 -5.11 -17.14 6.42
N LEU A 224 -6.37 -17.50 6.20
CA LEU A 224 -7.49 -17.10 7.07
C LEU A 224 -7.27 -17.55 8.50
N VAL A 225 -6.80 -18.78 8.73
CA VAL A 225 -6.42 -19.24 10.08
C VAL A 225 -5.41 -18.30 10.74
N LYS A 226 -4.39 -17.82 10.02
CA LYS A 226 -3.39 -16.89 10.57
C LYS A 226 -4.02 -15.54 10.93
N ILE A 227 -4.90 -15.04 10.07
CA ILE A 227 -5.64 -13.78 10.30
C ILE A 227 -6.49 -13.91 11.56
N LEU A 228 -7.29 -14.97 11.66
CA LEU A 228 -8.16 -15.23 12.80
C LEU A 228 -7.39 -15.39 14.11
N LEU A 229 -6.23 -16.04 14.11
CA LEU A 229 -5.38 -16.14 15.31
C LEU A 229 -4.83 -14.77 15.78
N ILE A 230 -4.56 -13.85 14.86
CA ILE A 230 -4.15 -12.48 15.23
C ILE A 230 -5.33 -11.71 15.82
N LEU A 231 -6.52 -11.86 15.23
CA LEU A 231 -7.75 -11.24 15.73
C LEU A 231 -8.12 -11.78 17.12
N GLU A 232 -7.96 -13.08 17.36
CA GLU A 232 -8.13 -13.72 18.69
C GLU A 232 -7.14 -13.14 19.71
N GLU A 233 -5.92 -12.83 19.29
CA GLU A 233 -4.97 -12.19 20.21
C GLU A 233 -5.36 -10.75 20.55
N ILE A 234 -5.95 -10.03 19.61
CA ILE A 234 -6.51 -8.68 19.82
C ILE A 234 -7.72 -8.75 20.76
N SER A 235 -8.60 -9.75 20.59
CA SER A 235 -9.83 -9.89 21.39
C SER A 235 -9.60 -10.10 22.88
N LYS A 236 -8.39 -10.56 23.27
CA LYS A 236 -7.99 -10.71 24.68
C LYS A 236 -7.99 -9.39 25.44
N ASN A 237 -7.78 -8.25 24.77
CA ASN A 237 -7.69 -6.94 25.41
C ASN A 237 -8.65 -5.90 24.82
N ASN A 238 -9.23 -6.16 23.64
CA ASN A 238 -10.08 -5.24 22.91
C ASN A 238 -11.36 -5.95 22.43
N SER A 239 -12.42 -5.19 22.15
CA SER A 239 -13.63 -5.78 21.56
C SER A 239 -13.37 -6.10 20.09
N VAL A 240 -13.59 -7.36 19.71
CA VAL A 240 -13.51 -7.84 18.33
C VAL A 240 -14.71 -8.73 18.07
N ASP A 241 -15.55 -8.31 17.12
CA ASP A 241 -16.69 -9.09 16.64
C ASP A 241 -16.45 -9.46 15.17
N LEU A 242 -16.84 -10.68 14.80
CA LEU A 242 -16.65 -11.20 13.47
C LEU A 242 -17.96 -11.72 12.89
N ASP A 243 -18.36 -11.14 11.77
CA ASP A 243 -19.48 -11.59 10.96
C ASP A 243 -18.97 -12.49 9.83
N TRP A 244 -19.39 -13.75 9.85
CA TRP A 244 -19.17 -14.72 8.81
C TRP A 244 -20.41 -14.84 7.93
N TYR A 245 -20.35 -14.29 6.73
CA TYR A 245 -21.47 -14.33 5.79
C TYR A 245 -21.39 -15.56 4.89
N TYR A 246 -22.56 -16.16 4.61
CA TYR A 246 -22.69 -17.21 3.62
C TYR A 246 -23.99 -17.08 2.83
N ASN A 247 -23.96 -17.45 1.55
CA ASN A 247 -25.16 -17.43 0.70
C ASN A 247 -26.11 -18.57 1.06
N THR A 248 -27.43 -18.29 1.01
CA THR A 248 -28.47 -19.31 1.24
C THR A 248 -28.22 -20.54 0.37
N GLY A 249 -28.11 -21.70 1.00
CA GLY A 249 -27.81 -22.97 0.33
C GLY A 249 -26.34 -23.33 0.18
N ASP A 250 -25.40 -22.41 0.49
CA ASP A 250 -23.97 -22.74 0.56
C ASP A 250 -23.61 -23.42 1.88
N ILE A 251 -23.85 -24.72 1.91
CA ILE A 251 -23.54 -25.59 3.05
C ILE A 251 -22.03 -25.62 3.34
N SER A 252 -21.18 -25.47 2.31
CA SER A 252 -19.72 -25.52 2.49
C SER A 252 -19.26 -24.30 3.29
N MET A 253 -19.67 -23.11 2.87
CA MET A 253 -19.31 -21.86 3.54
C MET A 253 -19.90 -21.77 4.95
N LEU A 254 -21.12 -22.27 5.15
CA LEU A 254 -21.71 -22.42 6.49
C LEU A 254 -20.87 -23.31 7.41
N ASN A 255 -20.42 -24.47 6.90
CA ASN A 255 -19.62 -25.41 7.70
C ASN A 255 -18.24 -24.83 8.05
N ASP A 256 -17.64 -24.06 7.15
CA ASP A 256 -16.37 -23.39 7.43
C ASP A 256 -16.52 -22.32 8.52
N GLY A 257 -17.59 -21.51 8.48
CA GLY A 257 -17.91 -20.57 9.55
C GLY A 257 -18.09 -21.25 10.91
N LYS A 258 -18.81 -22.38 10.94
CA LYS A 258 -18.98 -23.20 12.16
C LYS A 258 -17.65 -23.77 12.66
N LYS A 259 -16.82 -24.30 11.75
CA LYS A 259 -15.47 -24.79 12.06
C LYS A 259 -14.64 -23.68 12.72
N PHE A 260 -14.61 -22.47 12.17
CA PHE A 260 -13.85 -21.38 12.78
C PHE A 260 -14.41 -20.93 14.13
N LYS A 261 -15.74 -20.88 14.27
CA LYS A 261 -16.42 -20.59 15.53
C LYS A 261 -16.10 -21.59 16.65
N GLU A 262 -15.86 -22.86 16.31
CA GLU A 262 -15.46 -23.89 17.28
C GLU A 262 -13.96 -23.85 17.63
N LEU A 263 -13.11 -23.40 16.70
CA LEU A 263 -11.66 -23.47 16.83
C LEU A 263 -11.01 -22.19 17.36
N ILE A 264 -11.66 -21.04 17.21
CA ILE A 264 -11.10 -19.73 17.52
C ILE A 264 -11.92 -19.07 18.64
N ASP A 265 -11.24 -18.58 19.68
CA ASP A 265 -11.86 -17.87 20.81
C ASP A 265 -12.19 -16.41 20.45
N LEU A 266 -13.14 -16.26 19.52
CA LEU A 266 -13.65 -15.00 19.00
C LEU A 266 -15.18 -15.02 18.99
N ASN A 267 -15.79 -13.84 19.16
CA ASN A 267 -17.23 -13.71 18.95
C ASN A 267 -17.56 -13.75 17.45
N ILE A 268 -17.80 -14.96 16.94
CA ILE A 268 -18.15 -15.20 15.54
C ILE A 268 -19.66 -15.34 15.40
N GLU A 269 -20.31 -14.41 14.71
CA GLU A 269 -21.69 -14.49 14.26
C GLU A 269 -21.74 -15.05 12.84
N ILE A 270 -22.59 -16.04 12.59
CA ILE A 270 -22.73 -16.66 11.26
C ILE A 270 -24.04 -16.13 10.67
N ILE A 271 -23.95 -15.43 9.55
CA ILE A 271 -25.04 -14.66 8.95
C ILE A 271 -25.36 -15.24 7.56
N GLU A 272 -26.61 -15.64 7.37
CA GLU A 272 -27.12 -16.08 6.06
C GLU A 272 -27.58 -14.88 5.23
N ILE A 273 -27.19 -14.84 3.96
CA ILE A 273 -27.59 -13.77 3.01
C ILE A 273 -28.17 -14.36 1.72
N ILE A 274 -29.01 -13.56 1.06
CA ILE A 274 -29.61 -13.89 -0.24
C ILE A 274 -28.87 -13.06 -1.30
N ASP A 275 -28.50 -13.68 -2.42
CA ASP A 275 -27.60 -13.16 -3.46
C ASP A 275 -28.04 -11.82 -4.13
N GLU A 276 -29.22 -11.29 -3.79
CA GLU A 276 -29.80 -10.08 -4.41
C GLU A 276 -29.26 -8.74 -3.85
N ASP A 277 -28.52 -8.74 -2.73
CA ASP A 277 -27.95 -7.51 -2.13
C ASP A 277 -26.52 -7.19 -2.66
N ALA A 278 -26.22 -7.56 -3.92
CA ALA A 278 -24.87 -7.49 -4.47
C ALA A 278 -24.36 -6.07 -4.77
N ASP A 279 -25.27 -5.09 -4.89
CA ASP A 279 -24.98 -3.73 -5.37
C ASP A 279 -25.22 -2.61 -4.34
N ASP A 280 -25.64 -2.90 -3.10
CA ASP A 280 -25.78 -1.84 -2.10
C ASP A 280 -24.43 -1.55 -1.42
N ASP A 281 -23.88 -0.37 -1.74
CA ASP A 281 -22.71 0.29 -1.15
C ASP A 281 -22.88 0.64 0.36
N ASP A 282 -23.90 0.10 1.04
CA ASP A 282 -24.26 0.41 2.43
C ASP A 282 -23.78 -0.65 3.46
N PHE A 283 -22.82 -1.50 3.08
CA PHE A 283 -22.05 -2.35 4.01
C PHE A 283 -20.68 -1.73 4.30
#